data_AF-A0A0G0LSI7-F1
#
_entry.id   AF-A0A0G0LSI7-F1
#
_cell.length_a   1.000
_cell.length_b   1.000
_cell.length_c   1.000
_cell.angle_alpha   90.00
_cell.angle_beta   90.00
_cell.angle_gamma   90.00
#
_symmetry.space_group_name_H-M   'P 1'
#
loop_
_entity.id
_entity.type
_entity.pdbx_description
1 polymer ?
#
loop_
_entity_poly.entity_id
_entity_poly.type
_entity_poly.pdbx_seq_one_letter_code
_entity_poly.pdbx_strand_id
1 'polypeptide(L)'
;MFDKLQQAKELIKLRQQAKKLQDELKDIRHTEERDGMKVTVDGTQNIISLEVNGEDQSKTIDLINRAMKEVQKKAAKKMMEMGGGLSGLLGGMS
;
A
#
# COMPACT_ATOMS: atom_id res chain seq x y z
N MET A 1 16.58 21.21 17.64
CA MET A 1 15.48 21.78 16.81
C MET A 1 15.82 21.75 15.32
N PHE A 2 17.05 22.09 14.92
CA PHE A 2 17.52 21.99 13.53
C PHE A 2 17.41 20.56 12.95
N ASP A 3 17.82 19.53 13.70
CA ASP A 3 17.73 18.13 13.23
C ASP A 3 16.29 17.63 13.02
N LYS A 4 15.35 18.07 13.87
CA LYS A 4 13.92 17.74 13.70
C LYS A 4 13.33 18.36 12.44
N LEU A 5 13.76 19.58 12.08
CA LEU A 5 13.35 20.24 10.84
C LEU A 5 13.95 19.57 9.60
N GLN A 6 15.21 19.13 9.68
CA GLN A 6 15.84 18.34 8.61
C GLN A 6 15.13 17.00 8.41
N GLN A 7 14.85 16.26 9.50
CA GLN A 7 14.11 14.99 9.46
C GLN A 7 12.71 15.17 8.86
N ALA A 8 11.99 16.24 9.23
CA ALA A 8 10.68 16.52 8.65
C ALA A 8 10.76 16.80 7.14
N LYS A 9 11.80 17.51 6.69
CA LYS A 9 12.05 17.79 5.26
C LYS A 9 12.36 16.51 4.48
N GLU A 10 13.14 15.60 5.05
CA GLU A 10 13.44 14.29 4.47
C GLU A 10 12.18 13.42 4.37
N LEU A 11 11.36 13.37 5.44
CA LEU A 11 10.10 12.64 5.44
C LEU A 11 9.14 13.13 4.35
N ILE A 12 9.05 14.45 4.15
CA ILE A 12 8.23 15.05 3.09
C ILE A 12 8.74 14.62 1.70
N LYS A 13 10.06 14.64 1.47
CA LYS A 13 10.65 14.19 0.21
C LYS A 13 10.38 12.71 -0.05
N LEU A 14 10.56 11.85 0.95
CA LEU A 14 10.27 10.42 0.84
C LEU A 14 8.80 10.19 0.50
N ARG A 15 7.88 10.90 1.16
CA ARG A 15 6.45 10.83 0.85
C ARG A 15 6.15 11.24 -0.60
N GLN A 16 6.79 12.29 -1.10
CA GLN A 16 6.62 12.73 -2.49
C GLN A 16 7.13 11.69 -3.49
N GLN A 17 8.30 11.11 -3.24
CA GLN A 17 8.88 10.04 -4.06
C GLN A 17 7.98 8.79 -4.05
N ALA A 18 7.51 8.37 -2.87
CA ALA A 18 6.59 7.25 -2.72
C ALA A 18 5.28 7.48 -3.48
N LYS A 19 4.73 8.71 -3.44
CA LYS A 19 3.52 9.04 -4.22
C LYS A 19 3.78 8.94 -5.72
N LYS A 20 4.90 9.50 -6.21
CA LYS A 20 5.26 9.43 -7.63
C LYS A 20 5.39 7.97 -8.09
N LEU A 21 6.11 7.15 -7.34
CA LEU A 21 6.23 5.72 -7.60
C LEU A 21 4.86 5.03 -7.58
N GLN A 22 4.01 5.35 -6.61
CA GLN A 22 2.65 4.79 -6.54
C GLN A 22 1.85 5.12 -7.79
N ASP A 23 1.96 6.35 -8.31
CA ASP A 23 1.25 6.76 -9.52
C ASP A 23 1.80 6.01 -10.75
N GLU A 24 3.12 5.86 -10.89
CA GLU A 24 3.73 5.04 -11.94
C GLU A 24 3.29 3.55 -11.88
N LEU A 25 3.13 3.00 -10.68
CA LEU A 25 2.66 1.62 -10.50
C LEU A 25 1.19 1.40 -10.86
N LYS A 26 0.33 2.42 -10.74
CA LYS A 26 -1.10 2.31 -11.11
C LYS A 26 -1.33 2.12 -12.60
N ASP A 27 -0.36 2.52 -13.41
CA ASP A 27 -0.42 2.39 -14.87
C ASP A 27 -0.04 0.96 -15.32
N ILE A 28 0.72 0.23 -14.49
CA ILE A 28 1.00 -1.18 -14.73
C ILE A 28 -0.29 -1.97 -14.54
N ARG A 29 -0.61 -2.85 -15.51
CA ARG A 29 -1.75 -3.76 -15.45
C ARG A 29 -1.29 -5.18 -15.68
N HIS A 30 -1.82 -6.09 -14.87
CA HIS A 30 -1.68 -7.53 -15.07
C HIS A 30 -3.06 -8.17 -15.07
N THR A 31 -3.33 -9.03 -16.04
CA THR A 31 -4.60 -9.75 -16.14
C THR A 31 -4.35 -11.24 -16.09
N GLU A 32 -5.10 -11.93 -15.24
CA GLU A 32 -5.12 -13.38 -15.14
C GLU A 32 -6.51 -13.90 -15.47
N GLU A 33 -6.57 -15.04 -16.16
CA GLU A 33 -7.83 -15.69 -16.55
C GLU A 33 -7.76 -17.19 -16.24
N ARG A 34 -8.75 -17.68 -15.50
CA ARG A 34 -8.84 -19.10 -15.11
C ARG A 34 -10.26 -19.48 -14.74
N ASP A 35 -10.72 -20.65 -15.18
CA ASP A 35 -11.99 -21.27 -14.75
C ASP A 35 -13.21 -20.33 -14.87
N GLY A 36 -13.31 -19.58 -15.97
CA GLY A 36 -14.39 -18.60 -16.19
C GLY A 36 -14.24 -17.30 -15.38
N MET A 37 -13.12 -17.09 -14.70
CA MET A 37 -12.82 -15.86 -13.98
C MET A 37 -11.75 -15.07 -14.73
N LYS A 38 -11.90 -13.75 -14.76
CA LYS A 38 -10.91 -12.82 -15.31
C LYS A 38 -10.69 -11.68 -14.34
N VAL A 39 -9.46 -11.53 -13.86
CA VAL A 39 -9.09 -10.49 -12.89
C VAL A 39 -8.01 -9.60 -13.46
N THR A 40 -8.17 -8.29 -13.32
CA THR A 40 -7.11 -7.31 -13.61
C THR A 40 -6.68 -6.65 -12.32
N VAL A 41 -5.37 -6.64 -12.07
CA VAL A 41 -4.73 -5.94 -10.94
C VAL A 41 -3.76 -4.89 -11.46
N ASP A 42 -3.56 -3.82 -10.71
CA ASP A 42 -2.51 -2.84 -11.00
C ASP A 42 -1.17 -3.19 -10.31
N GLY A 43 -0.10 -2.47 -10.64
CA GLY A 43 1.21 -2.62 -10.02
C GLY A 43 1.26 -2.26 -8.52
N THR A 44 0.19 -1.68 -7.99
CA THR A 44 0.02 -1.44 -6.55
C THR A 44 -0.79 -2.54 -5.86
N GLN A 45 -1.11 -3.62 -6.59
CA GLN A 45 -1.93 -4.74 -6.15
C GLN A 45 -3.38 -4.38 -5.81
N ASN A 46 -3.92 -3.29 -6.38
CA ASN A 46 -5.36 -3.04 -6.31
C ASN A 46 -6.06 -3.83 -7.42
N ILE A 47 -7.17 -4.48 -7.08
CA ILE A 47 -8.03 -5.12 -8.06
C ILE A 47 -8.81 -4.03 -8.80
N ILE A 48 -8.70 -4.04 -10.12
CA ILE A 48 -9.28 -3.06 -11.04
C ILE A 48 -10.58 -3.60 -11.63
N SER A 49 -10.56 -4.85 -12.06
CA SER A 49 -11.73 -5.54 -12.59
C SER A 49 -11.70 -7.00 -12.14
N LEU A 50 -12.88 -7.56 -11.95
CA LEU A 50 -13.08 -8.97 -11.69
C LEU A 50 -14.38 -9.36 -12.38
N GLU A 51 -14.28 -10.31 -13.28
CA GLU A 51 -15.40 -10.92 -13.98
C GLU A 51 -15.44 -12.40 -13.61
N VAL A 52 -16.63 -12.93 -13.37
CA VAL A 52 -16.85 -14.35 -13.09
C VAL A 52 -18.03 -14.81 -13.94
N ASN A 53 -17.78 -15.74 -14.86
CA ASN A 53 -18.75 -16.29 -15.81
C ASN A 53 -19.52 -15.22 -16.59
N GLY A 54 -18.86 -14.12 -16.99
CA GLY A 54 -19.50 -13.01 -17.70
C GLY A 54 -20.10 -11.93 -16.81
N GLU A 55 -20.10 -12.10 -15.48
CA GLU A 55 -20.69 -11.15 -14.54
C GLU A 55 -19.62 -10.29 -13.85
N ASP A 56 -19.82 -8.97 -13.85
CA ASP A 56 -18.98 -8.02 -13.09
C ASP A 56 -19.15 -8.21 -11.58
N GLN A 57 -18.03 -8.19 -10.85
CA GLN A 57 -17.97 -8.43 -9.42
C GLN A 57 -17.57 -7.18 -8.61
N SER A 58 -18.01 -5.99 -9.02
CA SER A 58 -17.70 -4.70 -8.36
C SER A 58 -17.80 -4.71 -6.82
N LYS A 59 -18.86 -5.26 -6.23
CA LYS A 59 -19.00 -5.36 -4.76
C LYS A 59 -17.92 -6.23 -4.12
N THR A 60 -17.54 -7.31 -4.78
CA THR A 60 -16.49 -8.22 -4.34
C THR A 60 -15.12 -7.54 -4.42
N ILE A 61 -14.87 -6.79 -5.50
CA ILE A 61 -13.66 -5.97 -5.68
C ILE A 61 -13.50 -4.99 -4.52
N ASP A 62 -14.55 -4.23 -4.20
CA ASP A 62 -14.53 -3.24 -3.11
C ASP A 62 -14.23 -3.89 -1.75
N LEU A 63 -14.86 -5.04 -1.47
CA LEU A 63 -14.64 -5.79 -0.25
C LEU A 63 -13.19 -6.27 -0.12
N ILE A 64 -12.65 -6.89 -1.17
CA ILE A 64 -11.27 -7.41 -1.17
C ILE A 64 -10.27 -6.27 -1.06
N ASN A 65 -10.41 -5.21 -1.85
CA ASN A 65 -9.52 -4.05 -1.79
C ASN A 65 -9.54 -3.40 -0.41
N ARG A 66 -10.70 -3.32 0.25
CA ARG A 66 -10.81 -2.84 1.64
C ARG A 66 -10.09 -3.76 2.61
N ALA A 67 -10.29 -5.07 2.53
CA ALA A 67 -9.61 -6.05 3.39
C ALA A 67 -8.08 -5.99 3.23
N MET A 68 -7.59 -5.90 1.99
CA MET A 68 -6.17 -5.76 1.66
C MET A 68 -5.58 -4.47 2.26
N LYS A 69 -6.27 -3.35 2.14
CA LYS A 69 -5.84 -2.08 2.77
C LYS A 69 -5.74 -2.21 4.29
N GLU A 70 -6.68 -2.87 4.94
CA GLU A 70 -6.65 -3.05 6.39
C GLU A 70 -5.52 -3.97 6.85
N VAL A 71 -5.22 -5.06 6.12
CA VAL A 71 -4.08 -5.92 6.47
C VAL A 71 -2.74 -5.22 6.22
N GLN A 72 -2.61 -4.43 5.16
CA GLN A 72 -1.43 -3.60 4.90
C GLN A 72 -1.17 -2.59 6.02
N LYS A 73 -2.21 -1.92 6.54
CA LYS A 73 -2.09 -1.01 7.69
C LYS A 73 -1.58 -1.74 8.94
N LYS A 74 -2.12 -2.93 9.23
CA LYS A 74 -1.67 -3.76 10.37
C LYS A 74 -0.23 -4.20 10.21
N ALA A 75 0.15 -4.65 9.01
CA ALA A 75 1.52 -5.06 8.70
C ALA A 75 2.49 -3.88 8.83
N ALA A 76 2.16 -2.71 8.28
CA ALA A 76 2.98 -1.50 8.42
C ALA A 76 3.17 -1.10 9.88
N LYS A 77 2.11 -1.15 10.70
CA LYS A 77 2.21 -0.91 12.14
C LYS A 77 3.21 -1.88 12.79
N LYS A 78 3.12 -3.17 12.48
CA LYS A 78 4.03 -4.18 13.02
C LYS A 78 5.48 -3.96 12.58
N MET A 79 5.72 -3.57 11.32
CA MET A 79 7.06 -3.23 10.84
C MET A 79 7.66 -2.05 11.60
N MET A 80 6.87 -1.01 11.87
CA MET A 80 7.32 0.14 12.67
C MET A 80 7.67 -0.28 14.10
N GLU A 81 6.87 -1.17 14.71
CA GLU A 81 7.16 -1.73 16.04
C GLU A 81 8.48 -2.52 16.05
N MET A 82 8.72 -3.35 15.04
CA MET A 82 9.95 -4.16 14.93
C MET A 82 11.18 -3.33 14.57
N GLY A 83 11.03 -2.30 13.74
CA GLY A 83 12.11 -1.41 13.28
C GLY A 83 12.58 -0.38 14.32
N GLY A 84 12.17 -0.51 15.59
CA GLY A 84 12.59 0.38 16.68
C GLY A 84 11.62 1.54 16.97
N GLY A 85 10.35 1.42 16.61
CA GLY A 85 9.32 2.40 16.99
C GLY A 85 9.27 2.63 18.50
N LEU A 86 9.11 3.91 18.90
CA LEU A 86 9.02 4.46 20.28
C LEU A 86 10.19 4.11 21.23
N SER A 87 10.62 2.86 21.32
CA SER A 87 11.78 2.43 22.11
C SER A 87 13.10 2.98 21.58
N GLY A 88 13.31 3.04 20.26
CA GLY A 88 14.51 3.63 19.67
C GLY A 88 14.56 5.16 19.78
N LEU A 89 13.39 5.80 19.85
CA LEU A 89 13.27 7.25 20.05
C LEU A 89 13.35 7.68 21.53
N LEU A 90 12.92 6.83 22.46
CA LEU A 90 13.04 7.09 23.91
C LEU A 90 14.41 6.68 24.46
N GLY A 91 15.05 5.64 23.91
CA GLY A 91 16.41 5.23 24.29
C GLY A 91 17.50 6.20 23.81
N GLY A 92 17.21 7.06 22.83
CA GLY A 92 18.11 8.14 22.38
C GLY A 92 17.91 9.47 23.12
N MET A 93 17.07 9.50 24.16
CA MET A 93 16.82 10.68 25.01
C MET A 93 17.39 10.54 26.43
N SER A 94 18.21 9.51 26.69
CA SER A 94 18.96 9.33 27.94
C SER A 94 20.43 9.72 27.76
#